data_AF-A0A3A0FUG6-F1
#
_entry.id   AF-A0A3A0FUG6-F1
#
_cell.length_a   1.000
_cell.length_b   1.000
_cell.length_c   1.000
_cell.angle_alpha   90.00
_cell.angle_beta   90.00
_cell.angle_gamma   90.00
#
_symmetry.space_group_name_H-M   'P 1'
#
loop_
_entity.id
_entity.type
_entity.pdbx_description
1 polymer ?
#
loop_
_entity_poly.entity_id
_entity_poly.type
_entity_poly.pdbx_seq_one_letter_code
_entity_poly.pdbx_strand_id
1 'polypeptide(L)'
;IRLGTFSHWREEGFIRRFAETIAFLHHQAMVDQAYYILEIDFEKRQYSIGVMRAEEDVNRSLAHLSAGAGNLTLELAAFLNPSIGESQTIIPPPSYPSLSVPVTLPDDGIFLQIRTMRGLYNPQDGELPYVLFSPRGFSEFAVIQISLPTAGPITVLVNPFTGLAEVYRSLKDFEWTYGRQEKNQT
;
A
#
# COMPACT_ATOMS: atom_id res chain seq x y z
N ILE A 1 6.73 8.93 -37.23
CA ILE A 1 5.99 7.74 -36.72
C ILE A 1 6.91 6.87 -35.85
N ARG A 2 7.54 7.42 -34.80
CA ARG A 2 8.41 6.66 -33.85
C ARG A 2 8.11 6.96 -32.37
N LEU A 3 7.22 7.92 -32.10
CA LEU A 3 6.89 8.36 -30.73
C LEU A 3 5.99 7.33 -30.01
N GLY A 4 5.03 6.72 -30.70
CA GLY A 4 4.11 5.74 -30.09
C GLY A 4 4.81 4.48 -29.55
N THR A 5 5.87 4.01 -30.22
CA THR A 5 6.64 2.85 -29.73
C THR A 5 7.38 3.17 -28.44
N PHE A 6 7.89 4.41 -28.28
CA PHE A 6 8.60 4.81 -27.06
C PHE A 6 7.64 4.93 -25.87
N SER A 7 6.48 5.57 -26.04
CA SER A 7 5.46 5.67 -24.98
C SER A 7 4.99 4.29 -24.51
N HIS A 8 4.72 3.37 -25.43
CA HIS A 8 4.36 1.98 -25.08
C HIS A 8 5.41 1.32 -24.17
N TRP A 9 6.70 1.36 -24.53
CA TRP A 9 7.74 0.75 -23.71
C TRP A 9 7.95 1.45 -22.36
N ARG A 10 7.70 2.76 -22.30
CA ARG A 10 7.74 3.51 -21.05
C ARG A 10 6.62 3.08 -20.09
N GLU A 11 5.40 2.96 -20.61
CA GLU A 11 4.23 2.45 -19.89
C GLU A 11 4.47 1.01 -19.40
N GLU A 12 4.96 0.12 -20.27
CA GLU A 12 5.32 -1.26 -19.91
C GLU A 12 6.37 -1.32 -18.79
N GLY A 13 7.43 -0.51 -18.93
CA GLY A 13 8.47 -0.40 -17.92
C GLY A 13 7.93 0.12 -16.59
N PHE A 14 6.97 1.03 -16.61
CA PHE A 14 6.30 1.52 -15.40
C PHE A 14 5.49 0.40 -14.73
N ILE A 15 4.62 -0.30 -15.47
CA ILE A 15 3.75 -1.35 -14.92
C ILE A 15 4.58 -2.44 -14.25
N ARG A 16 5.63 -2.89 -14.93
CA ARG A 16 6.55 -3.89 -14.40
C ARG A 16 7.22 -3.40 -13.12
N ARG A 17 7.80 -2.20 -13.12
CA ARG A 17 8.44 -1.62 -11.91
C ARG A 17 7.44 -1.45 -10.77
N PHE A 18 6.20 -1.05 -11.06
CA PHE A 18 5.16 -0.89 -10.06
C PHE A 18 4.81 -2.22 -9.38
N ALA A 19 4.60 -3.29 -10.16
CA ALA A 19 4.38 -4.63 -9.63
C ALA A 19 5.58 -5.17 -8.84
N GLU A 20 6.80 -4.99 -9.34
CA GLU A 20 8.04 -5.34 -8.64
C GLU A 20 8.19 -4.56 -7.33
N THR A 21 7.80 -3.30 -7.31
CA THR A 21 7.84 -2.44 -6.10
C THR A 21 6.90 -2.99 -5.03
N ILE A 22 5.69 -3.40 -5.38
CA ILE A 22 4.73 -3.99 -4.41
C ILE A 22 5.33 -5.25 -3.76
N ALA A 23 5.90 -6.16 -4.55
CA ALA A 23 6.54 -7.36 -4.04
C ALA A 23 7.77 -7.04 -3.18
N PHE A 24 8.55 -6.04 -3.58
CA PHE A 24 9.69 -5.55 -2.81
C PHE A 24 9.24 -4.99 -1.45
N LEU A 25 8.18 -4.18 -1.39
CA LEU A 25 7.69 -3.59 -0.13
C LEU A 25 7.23 -4.64 0.87
N HIS A 26 6.59 -5.71 0.40
CA HIS A 26 6.22 -6.85 1.25
C HIS A 26 7.45 -7.49 1.91
N HIS A 27 8.47 -7.82 1.11
CA HIS A 27 9.71 -8.37 1.63
C HIS A 27 10.43 -7.39 2.56
N GLN A 28 10.50 -6.12 2.17
CA GLN A 28 11.21 -5.09 2.93
C GLN A 28 10.56 -4.81 4.29
N ALA A 29 9.22 -4.84 4.36
CA ALA A 29 8.50 -4.73 5.64
C ALA A 29 8.93 -5.85 6.62
N MET A 30 9.12 -7.06 6.12
CA MET A 30 9.62 -8.19 6.93
C MET A 30 11.09 -8.02 7.35
N VAL A 31 11.95 -7.54 6.44
CA VAL A 31 13.38 -7.34 6.75
C VAL A 31 13.59 -6.24 7.77
N ASP A 32 12.98 -5.07 7.54
CA ASP A 32 13.15 -3.91 8.41
C ASP A 32 12.33 -4.02 9.69
N GLN A 33 11.44 -5.02 9.79
CA GLN A 33 10.46 -5.12 10.86
C GLN A 33 9.73 -3.77 11.02
N ALA A 34 9.10 -3.29 9.94
CA ALA A 34 8.37 -2.03 9.94
C ALA A 34 7.13 -2.10 9.04
N TYR A 35 6.13 -1.28 9.35
CA TYR A 35 4.94 -1.16 8.50
C TYR A 35 5.25 -0.22 7.33
N TYR A 36 5.21 -0.75 6.12
CA TYR A 36 5.33 0.05 4.90
C TYR A 36 3.96 0.44 4.36
N ILE A 37 3.86 1.62 3.77
CA ILE A 37 2.66 2.15 3.15
C ILE A 37 2.98 2.51 1.71
N LEU A 38 2.13 2.09 0.79
CA LEU A 38 2.05 2.61 -0.58
C LEU A 38 0.81 3.50 -0.66
N GLU A 39 0.98 4.82 -0.65
CA GLU A 39 -0.10 5.80 -0.77
C GLU A 39 -0.30 6.18 -2.23
N ILE A 40 -1.56 6.32 -2.66
CA ILE A 40 -1.90 6.67 -4.04
C ILE A 40 -2.75 7.94 -4.05
N ASP A 41 -2.28 8.91 -4.84
CA ASP A 41 -2.92 10.21 -5.04
C ASP A 41 -3.56 10.26 -6.43
N PHE A 42 -4.90 10.23 -6.46
CA PHE A 42 -5.68 10.30 -7.70
C PHE A 42 -5.52 11.63 -8.42
N GLU A 43 -5.48 12.75 -7.69
CA GLU A 43 -5.44 14.09 -8.26
C GLU A 43 -4.08 14.36 -8.90
N LYS A 44 -3.00 14.04 -8.19
CA LYS A 44 -1.63 14.22 -8.67
C LYS A 44 -1.16 13.08 -9.58
N ARG A 45 -1.95 12.02 -9.75
CA ARG A 45 -1.66 10.85 -10.60
C ARG A 45 -0.31 10.22 -10.23
N GLN A 46 -0.05 10.09 -8.93
CA GLN A 46 1.22 9.59 -8.42
C GLN A 46 1.01 8.64 -7.25
N TYR A 47 2.03 7.85 -6.95
CA TYR A 47 2.10 7.08 -5.70
C TYR A 47 3.35 7.46 -4.91
N SER A 48 3.30 7.31 -3.60
CA SER A 48 4.43 7.53 -2.70
C SER A 48 4.57 6.34 -1.74
N ILE A 49 5.78 6.16 -1.20
CA ILE A 49 6.08 5.08 -0.28
C ILE A 49 6.57 5.69 1.02
N GLY A 50 6.09 5.16 2.13
CA GLY A 50 6.57 5.55 3.44
C GLY A 50 6.57 4.40 4.42
N VAL A 51 7.12 4.67 5.59
CA VAL A 51 7.08 3.78 6.74
C VAL A 51 6.22 4.44 7.81
N MET A 52 5.26 3.68 8.32
CA MET A 52 4.42 4.09 9.43
C MET A 52 5.20 3.94 10.71
N ARG A 53 5.41 5.05 11.44
CA ARG A 53 5.93 5.01 12.80
C ARG A 53 4.79 5.29 13.77
N ALA A 54 4.59 4.40 14.74
CA ALA A 54 3.75 4.72 15.88
C ALA A 54 4.41 5.88 16.64
N GLU A 55 3.69 6.99 16.83
CA GLU A 55 4.22 8.09 17.63
C GLU A 55 4.45 7.64 19.08
N GLU A 56 5.61 7.99 19.63
CA GLU A 56 6.04 7.66 20.99
C GLU A 56 5.16 8.32 22.08
N ASP A 57 4.25 9.23 21.73
CA ASP A 57 3.43 9.95 22.71
C ASP A 57 2.37 9.08 23.38
N VAL A 58 1.90 8.00 22.73
CA VAL A 58 1.05 6.98 23.39
C VAL A 58 1.84 6.22 24.47
N ASN A 59 3.17 6.09 24.33
CA ASN A 59 4.01 5.49 25.35
C ASN A 59 4.15 6.38 26.60
N ARG A 60 4.02 7.71 26.52
CA ARG A 60 4.12 8.57 27.71
C ARG A 60 2.88 8.48 28.61
N SER A 61 1.69 8.38 28.03
CA SER A 61 0.44 8.22 28.79
C SER A 61 0.29 6.82 29.40
N LEU A 62 0.77 5.77 28.71
CA LEU A 62 0.82 4.41 29.25
C LEU A 62 1.98 4.19 30.23
N ALA A 63 3.15 4.79 30.02
CA ALA A 63 4.28 4.71 30.96
C ALA A 63 3.94 5.29 32.35
N HIS A 64 3.04 6.27 32.42
CA HIS A 64 2.52 6.78 33.69
C HIS A 64 1.56 5.80 34.40
N LEU A 65 0.92 4.89 33.67
CA LEU A 65 -0.03 3.90 34.22
C LEU A 65 0.63 2.55 34.59
N SER A 66 1.83 2.26 34.09
CA SER A 66 2.49 0.96 34.23
C SER A 66 3.88 1.03 34.84
N ALA A 67 4.02 1.66 36.02
CA ALA A 67 5.28 1.74 36.78
C ALA A 67 5.84 0.37 37.27
N GLY A 68 5.26 -0.76 36.86
CA GLY A 68 5.66 -2.11 37.28
C GLY A 68 6.01 -3.08 36.15
N ALA A 69 5.81 -2.72 34.87
CA ALA A 69 6.16 -3.57 33.73
C ALA A 69 7.36 -2.97 32.99
N GLY A 70 8.47 -3.71 32.90
CA GLY A 70 9.72 -3.22 32.33
C GLY A 70 9.59 -2.70 30.89
N ASN A 71 10.36 -1.65 30.59
CA ASN A 71 10.32 -0.84 29.35
C ASN A 71 10.26 -1.67 28.05
N LEU A 72 10.96 -2.81 28.00
CA LEU A 72 11.00 -3.71 26.85
C LEU A 72 9.65 -4.32 26.48
N THR A 73 8.78 -4.57 27.47
CA THR A 73 7.49 -5.25 27.26
C THR A 73 6.49 -4.31 26.59
N LEU A 74 6.59 -3.01 26.89
CA LEU A 74 5.76 -1.96 26.31
C LEU A 74 6.18 -1.65 24.87
N GLU A 75 7.49 -1.62 24.59
CA GLU A 75 8.02 -1.47 23.22
C GLU A 75 7.58 -2.63 22.32
N LEU A 76 7.59 -3.86 22.82
CA LEU A 76 7.08 -5.02 22.08
C LEU A 76 5.56 -4.96 21.87
N ALA A 77 4.79 -4.46 22.84
CA ALA A 77 3.34 -4.34 22.70
C ALA A 77 2.92 -3.31 21.64
N ALA A 78 3.60 -2.15 21.59
CA ALA A 78 3.37 -1.12 20.56
C ALA A 78 3.70 -1.64 19.15
N PHE A 79 4.69 -2.52 19.03
CA PHE A 79 5.06 -3.17 17.79
C PHE A 79 4.02 -4.21 17.32
N LEU A 80 3.42 -4.93 18.28
CA LEU A 80 2.52 -6.05 18.00
C LEU A 80 1.09 -5.62 17.66
N ASN A 81 0.66 -4.42 18.02
CA ASN A 81 -0.68 -3.95 17.71
C ASN A 81 -0.71 -2.41 17.68
N PRO A 82 -0.25 -1.75 16.60
CA PRO A 82 -0.43 -0.32 16.46
C PRO A 82 -1.93 -0.06 16.45
N SER A 83 -2.48 0.40 17.58
CA SER A 83 -3.81 0.97 17.63
C SER A 83 -3.85 2.09 16.59
N ILE A 84 -4.70 1.93 15.59
CA ILE A 84 -5.00 2.94 14.57
C ILE A 84 -5.67 4.10 15.31
N GLY A 85 -4.86 4.97 15.92
CA GLY A 85 -5.28 6.00 16.85
C GLY A 85 -4.45 7.26 16.64
N GLU A 86 -5.09 8.22 15.98
CA GLU A 86 -4.94 9.68 15.91
C GLU A 86 -3.59 10.36 15.58
N SER A 87 -2.43 9.70 15.66
CA SER A 87 -1.22 10.27 15.04
C SER A 87 -0.23 9.19 14.60
N GLN A 88 -0.27 8.89 13.31
CA GLN A 88 0.75 8.07 12.65
C GLN A 88 1.55 8.99 11.73
N THR A 89 2.86 9.04 11.94
CA THR A 89 3.74 9.78 11.04
C THR A 89 4.24 8.85 9.95
N ILE A 90 4.08 9.29 8.71
CA ILE A 90 4.68 8.63 7.55
C ILE A 90 6.07 9.23 7.39
N ILE A 91 7.09 8.44 7.66
CA ILE A 91 8.49 8.82 7.48
C ILE A 91 9.08 8.13 6.24
N PRO A 92 10.13 8.70 5.63
CA PRO A 92 10.84 8.01 4.55
C PRO A 92 11.37 6.65 5.02
N PRO A 93 11.39 5.62 4.16
CA PRO A 93 11.97 4.33 4.49
C PRO A 93 13.44 4.45 4.91
N PRO A 94 13.85 3.88 6.05
CA PRO A 94 15.21 4.07 6.58
C PRO A 94 16.28 3.45 5.66
N SER A 95 15.99 2.26 5.12
CA SER A 95 16.90 1.52 4.24
C SER A 95 16.92 2.08 2.81
N TYR A 96 15.82 2.70 2.37
CA TYR A 96 15.66 3.21 1.01
C TYR A 96 14.92 4.56 0.96
N PRO A 97 15.55 5.67 1.42
CA PRO A 97 14.87 6.97 1.49
C PRO A 97 14.40 7.50 0.14
N SER A 98 15.04 7.10 -0.96
CA SER A 98 14.64 7.49 -2.31
C SER A 98 13.25 7.01 -2.72
N LEU A 99 12.71 5.97 -2.07
CA LEU A 99 11.35 5.47 -2.33
C LEU A 99 10.26 6.45 -1.86
N SER A 100 10.57 7.38 -0.95
CA SER A 100 9.60 8.40 -0.53
C SER A 100 9.40 9.51 -1.56
N VAL A 101 10.21 9.55 -2.61
CA VAL A 101 10.00 10.48 -3.73
C VAL A 101 8.78 10.00 -4.52
N PRO A 102 7.73 10.83 -4.68
CA PRO A 102 6.54 10.43 -5.40
C PRO A 102 6.84 10.04 -6.86
N VAL A 103 6.18 9.00 -7.34
CA VAL A 103 6.31 8.49 -8.71
C VAL A 103 5.02 8.77 -9.46
N THR A 104 5.09 9.65 -10.46
CA THR A 104 3.98 9.99 -11.35
C THR A 104 3.78 8.94 -12.43
N LEU A 105 2.52 8.68 -12.78
CA LEU A 105 2.14 7.86 -13.93
C LEU A 105 2.69 8.44 -15.25
N PRO A 106 3.15 7.60 -16.19
CA PRO A 106 3.64 8.06 -17.49
C PRO A 106 2.49 8.51 -18.40
N ASP A 107 2.83 9.35 -19.39
CA ASP A 107 1.98 9.67 -20.56
C ASP A 107 0.55 10.15 -20.21
N ASP A 108 0.33 10.85 -19.09
CA ASP A 108 -1.02 11.24 -18.63
C ASP A 108 -1.93 10.09 -18.16
N GLY A 109 -1.33 8.94 -17.82
CA GLY A 109 -2.04 7.85 -17.16
C GLY A 109 -2.76 8.29 -15.90
N ILE A 110 -3.87 7.60 -15.58
CA ILE A 110 -4.72 7.90 -14.43
C ILE A 110 -5.00 6.65 -13.59
N PHE A 111 -5.15 6.83 -12.28
CA PHE A 111 -5.76 5.84 -11.42
C PHE A 111 -7.29 5.92 -11.58
N LEU A 112 -7.93 4.79 -11.87
CA LEU A 112 -9.37 4.71 -12.12
C LEU A 112 -10.15 4.43 -10.84
N GLN A 113 -9.75 3.38 -10.13
CA GLN A 113 -10.34 2.98 -8.86
C GLN A 113 -9.35 2.11 -8.09
N ILE A 114 -9.47 2.14 -6.76
CA ILE A 114 -8.67 1.31 -5.87
C ILE A 114 -9.61 0.62 -4.89
N ARG A 115 -9.54 -0.69 -4.81
CA ARG A 115 -10.29 -1.47 -3.81
C ARG A 115 -9.32 -2.04 -2.81
N THR A 116 -9.56 -1.81 -1.53
CA THR A 116 -8.82 -2.48 -0.45
C THR A 116 -9.77 -3.18 0.50
N MET A 117 -9.26 -3.75 1.59
CA MET A 117 -10.11 -4.31 2.65
C MET A 117 -10.95 -3.25 3.37
N ARG A 118 -10.54 -1.97 3.29
CA ARG A 118 -11.24 -0.84 3.90
C ARG A 118 -12.42 -0.34 3.07
N GLY A 119 -12.40 -0.53 1.76
CA GLY A 119 -13.45 -0.03 0.88
C GLY A 119 -13.03 0.07 -0.58
N LEU A 120 -13.92 0.66 -1.38
CA LEU A 120 -13.67 1.06 -2.76
C LEU A 120 -13.47 2.57 -2.77
N TYR A 121 -12.38 3.02 -3.39
CA TYR A 121 -11.97 4.40 -3.49
C TYR A 121 -11.98 4.83 -4.96
N ASN A 122 -12.62 5.97 -5.22
CA ASN A 122 -12.72 6.59 -6.53
C ASN A 122 -12.04 7.97 -6.52
N PRO A 123 -11.61 8.49 -7.70
CA PRO A 123 -11.01 9.81 -7.81
C PRO A 123 -11.89 10.97 -7.28
N GLN A 124 -13.20 10.76 -7.19
CA GLN A 124 -14.18 11.77 -6.76
C GLN A 124 -14.29 11.89 -5.24
N ASP A 125 -13.78 10.89 -4.50
CA ASP A 125 -13.96 10.81 -3.05
C ASP A 125 -13.02 11.77 -2.30
N GLY A 126 -11.95 12.23 -2.96
CA GLY A 126 -10.93 13.12 -2.36
C GLY A 126 -10.07 12.45 -1.28
N GLU A 127 -10.19 11.13 -1.13
CA GLU A 127 -9.42 10.34 -0.18
C GLU A 127 -8.10 9.87 -0.79
N LEU A 128 -7.09 9.65 0.07
CA LEU A 128 -5.80 9.08 -0.30
C LEU A 128 -5.77 7.60 0.10
N PRO A 129 -6.20 6.68 -0.77
CA PRO A 129 -6.10 5.27 -0.48
C PRO A 129 -4.64 4.85 -0.37
N TYR A 130 -4.39 3.88 0.48
CA TYR A 130 -3.08 3.27 0.63
C TYR A 130 -3.16 1.76 0.67
N VAL A 131 -2.01 1.10 0.54
CA VAL A 131 -1.85 -0.34 0.75
C VAL A 131 -0.82 -0.54 1.86
N LEU A 132 -1.21 -1.27 2.91
CA LEU A 132 -0.35 -1.53 4.05
C LEU A 132 0.44 -2.84 3.86
N PHE A 133 1.73 -2.83 4.20
CA PHE A 133 2.59 -3.99 4.24
C PHE A 133 3.09 -4.19 5.66
N SER A 134 2.79 -5.33 6.25
CA SER A 134 3.09 -5.66 7.65
C SER A 134 4.44 -6.38 7.78
N PRO A 135 5.19 -6.12 8.87
CA PRO A 135 6.41 -6.86 9.18
C PRO A 135 6.19 -8.36 9.44
N ARG A 136 4.93 -8.78 9.61
CA ARG A 136 4.55 -10.18 9.81
C ARG A 136 4.44 -10.98 8.51
N GLY A 137 4.77 -10.39 7.36
CA GLY A 137 4.68 -11.06 6.05
C GLY A 137 3.26 -11.08 5.49
N PHE A 138 2.40 -10.16 5.92
CA PHE A 138 1.09 -9.92 5.32
C PHE A 138 1.12 -8.57 4.61
N SER A 139 0.50 -8.48 3.43
CA SER A 139 0.10 -7.21 2.84
C SER A 139 -1.42 -7.09 2.90
N GLU A 140 -1.92 -5.88 2.74
CA GLU A 140 -3.34 -5.65 2.56
C GLU A 140 -3.77 -6.13 1.17
N PHE A 141 -4.96 -6.72 1.07
CA PHE A 141 -5.57 -6.98 -0.23
C PHE A 141 -5.84 -5.65 -0.93
N ALA A 142 -5.36 -5.52 -2.16
CA ALA A 142 -5.62 -4.35 -2.97
C ALA A 142 -5.84 -4.71 -4.44
N VAL A 143 -6.77 -4.01 -5.09
CA VAL A 143 -6.99 -4.04 -6.53
C VAL A 143 -6.83 -2.60 -7.02
N ILE A 144 -5.79 -2.35 -7.80
CA ILE A 144 -5.44 -1.03 -8.30
C ILE A 144 -5.71 -1.02 -9.79
N GLN A 145 -6.69 -0.23 -10.23
CA GLN A 145 -7.00 -0.08 -11.64
C GLN A 145 -6.41 1.22 -12.19
N ILE A 146 -5.70 1.10 -13.28
CA ILE A 146 -4.94 2.17 -13.92
C ILE A 146 -5.36 2.22 -15.40
N SER A 147 -5.58 3.40 -15.95
CA SER A 147 -5.71 3.59 -17.39
C SER A 147 -4.47 4.30 -17.91
N LEU A 148 -3.75 3.65 -18.82
CA LEU A 148 -2.65 4.27 -19.56
C LEU A 148 -3.10 4.53 -21.01
N PRO A 149 -2.61 5.59 -21.67
CA PRO A 149 -3.10 5.94 -23.01
C PRO A 149 -2.79 4.89 -24.07
N THR A 150 -1.63 4.24 -24.01
CA THR A 150 -1.21 3.28 -25.03
C THR A 150 -1.56 1.85 -24.65
N ALA A 151 -1.31 1.46 -23.39
CA ALA A 151 -1.58 0.12 -22.89
C ALA A 151 -3.05 -0.10 -22.50
N GLY A 152 -3.84 0.97 -22.42
CA GLY A 152 -5.26 0.92 -22.06
C GLY A 152 -5.48 0.61 -20.57
N PRO A 153 -6.65 0.06 -20.22
CA PRO A 153 -6.98 -0.25 -18.84
C PRO A 153 -6.25 -1.51 -18.33
N ILE A 154 -5.66 -1.39 -17.15
CA ILE A 154 -4.88 -2.42 -16.48
C ILE A 154 -5.38 -2.56 -15.05
N THR A 155 -5.39 -3.80 -14.54
CA THR A 155 -5.64 -4.10 -13.13
C THR A 155 -4.40 -4.71 -12.51
N VAL A 156 -3.97 -4.18 -11.38
CA VAL A 156 -2.91 -4.76 -10.55
C VAL A 156 -3.55 -5.31 -9.27
N LEU A 157 -3.45 -6.62 -9.07
CA LEU A 157 -3.96 -7.33 -7.90
C LEU A 157 -2.80 -7.58 -6.93
N VAL A 158 -2.94 -7.15 -5.68
CA VAL A 158 -1.99 -7.41 -4.60
C VAL A 158 -2.50 -8.57 -3.76
N ASN A 159 -1.75 -9.68 -3.76
CA ASN A 159 -2.07 -10.84 -2.96
C ASN A 159 -1.59 -10.63 -1.51
N PRO A 160 -2.49 -10.65 -0.51
CA PRO A 160 -2.14 -10.31 0.88
C PRO A 160 -1.25 -11.32 1.58
N PHE A 161 -1.22 -12.57 1.11
CA PHE A 161 -0.48 -13.65 1.77
C PHE A 161 0.93 -13.83 1.20
N THR A 162 1.09 -13.56 -0.09
CA THR A 162 2.37 -13.75 -0.79
C THR A 162 3.11 -12.44 -1.03
N GLY A 163 2.41 -11.29 -0.93
CA GLY A 163 2.95 -9.99 -1.31
C GLY A 163 3.13 -9.82 -2.82
N LEU A 164 2.78 -10.82 -3.62
CA LEU A 164 2.94 -10.78 -5.07
C LEU A 164 1.88 -9.87 -5.70
N ALA A 165 2.31 -9.12 -6.72
CA ALA A 165 1.44 -8.34 -7.56
C ALA A 165 1.21 -9.05 -8.91
N GLU A 166 -0.04 -9.29 -9.26
CA GLU A 166 -0.44 -9.83 -10.55
C GLU A 166 -1.02 -8.74 -11.44
N VAL A 167 -0.63 -8.72 -12.72
CA VAL A 167 -1.03 -7.69 -13.67
C VAL A 167 -1.98 -8.29 -14.72
N TYR A 168 -3.15 -7.68 -14.88
CA TYR A 168 -4.15 -8.04 -15.87
C TYR A 168 -4.34 -6.91 -16.89
N ARG A 169 -4.28 -7.23 -18.18
CA ARG A 169 -4.42 -6.27 -19.31
C ARG A 169 -5.87 -5.95 -19.66
N SER A 170 -6.67 -5.78 -18.63
CA SER A 170 -8.12 -5.54 -18.71
C SER A 170 -8.62 -5.09 -17.35
N LEU A 171 -9.73 -4.37 -17.29
CA LEU A 171 -10.45 -4.14 -16.04
C LEU A 171 -10.97 -5.48 -15.51
N LYS A 172 -10.54 -5.82 -14.30
CA LYS A 172 -11.05 -6.97 -13.56
C LYS A 172 -11.39 -6.53 -12.16
N ASP A 173 -12.56 -6.95 -11.72
CA ASP A 173 -12.98 -6.76 -10.35
C ASP A 173 -12.62 -8.01 -9.56
N PHE A 174 -11.98 -7.80 -8.41
CA PHE A 174 -11.73 -8.85 -7.44
C PHE A 174 -12.34 -8.42 -6.12
N GLU A 175 -12.94 -9.37 -5.42
CA GLU A 175 -13.47 -9.16 -4.08
C GLU A 175 -12.68 -9.96 -3.06
N TRP A 176 -12.52 -9.38 -1.88
CA TRP A 176 -11.98 -10.09 -0.73
C TRP A 176 -13.03 -11.06 -0.19
N THR A 177 -12.80 -12.37 -0.35
CA THR A 177 -13.74 -13.42 0.06
C THR A 177 -13.33 -14.14 1.36
N TYR A 178 -12.11 -13.95 1.86
CA TYR A 178 -11.61 -14.68 3.03
C TYR A 178 -12.24 -14.15 4.34
N GLY A 179 -12.94 -15.01 5.07
CA GLY A 179 -13.58 -14.67 6.35
C GLY A 179 -15.06 -14.30 6.30
N ARG A 180 -15.68 -14.20 5.11
CA ARG A 180 -17.15 -14.22 4.99
C ARG A 180 -17.63 -15.66 5.15
N GLN A 181 -17.91 -16.10 6.39
CA GLN A 181 -18.79 -17.25 6.56
C GLN A 181 -20.14 -16.88 5.92
N GLU A 182 -20.59 -17.67 4.96
CA GLU A 182 -21.97 -17.63 4.47
C GLU A 182 -22.91 -17.92 5.64
N LYS A 183 -23.32 -16.88 6.38
CA LYS A 183 -24.53 -16.93 7.18
C LYS A 183 -25.71 -16.85 6.21
N ASN A 184 -26.01 -17.96 5.52
CA ASN A 184 -27.25 -18.13 4.77
C ASN A 184 -27.54 -19.63 4.57
N GLN A 185 -27.82 -20.33 5.66
CA GLN A 185 -28.69 -21.51 5.67
C GLN A 185 -29.46 -21.56 6.99
N THR A 186 -30.59 -20.85 7.05
CA THR A 186 -31.74 -21.16 7.91
C THR A 186 -32.99 -20.60 7.25
#